data_AF-A0A4S4HAM7-F1
#
_entry.id   AF-A0A4S4HAM7-F1
#
_cell.length_a   1.000
_cell.length_b   1.000
_cell.length_c   1.000
_cell.angle_alpha   90.00
_cell.angle_beta   90.00
_cell.angle_gamma   90.00
#
_symmetry.space_group_name_H-M   'P 1'
#
loop_
_entity.id
_entity.type
_entity.pdbx_description
1 polymer ?
#
loop_
_entity_poly.entity_id
_entity_poly.type
_entity_poly.pdbx_seq_one_letter_code
_entity_poly.pdbx_strand_id
1 'polypeptide(L)'
;MCVIIVKPAGVKMPTSDIINAAFHANPHGCGFISPSTFYKGMSIKSLKKNLKQVSDDEPCIIHFRLATHGSIKRANCHPFNRGNVWFAHNGILDIRPERDMTDSETAFQNIIYPAIERYGYGSRQMDMAVNKVIGFSKFAFLQGDRLKMYGDFIKQDDGCYYSNLRFMSYVGWERNYRCHSLALGY
;
A
#
# COMPACT_ATOMS: atom_id res chain seq x y z
N MET A 1 1.00 -12.14 2.72
CA MET A 1 1.95 -11.07 2.36
C MET A 1 1.10 -9.91 1.86
N CYS A 2 1.34 -8.70 2.36
CA CYS A 2 0.55 -7.51 2.01
C CYS A 2 0.50 -7.25 0.50
N VAL A 3 -0.37 -6.32 0.07
CA VAL A 3 -0.43 -5.85 -1.32
C VAL A 3 -0.25 -4.35 -1.32
N ILE A 4 0.65 -3.86 -2.18
CA ILE A 4 0.74 -2.46 -2.56
C ILE A 4 0.29 -2.39 -4.02
N ILE A 5 -0.61 -1.46 -4.31
CA ILE A 5 -0.96 -1.06 -5.67
C ILE A 5 -0.51 0.39 -5.84
N VAL A 6 0.31 0.66 -6.84
CA VAL A 6 0.75 2.00 -7.20
C VAL A 6 0.11 2.35 -8.52
N LYS A 7 -0.74 3.36 -8.48
CA LYS A 7 -1.41 3.97 -9.63
C LYS A 7 -0.66 5.26 -9.99
N PRO A 8 0.08 5.32 -11.10
CA PRO A 8 0.72 6.55 -11.56
C PRO A 8 -0.31 7.65 -11.93
N ALA A 9 0.17 8.89 -12.03
CA ALA A 9 -0.60 9.97 -12.64
C ALA A 9 -0.98 9.64 -14.08
N GLY A 10 -2.21 9.98 -14.49
CA GLY A 10 -2.76 9.70 -15.82
C GLY A 10 -3.21 8.26 -16.05
N VAL A 11 -3.07 7.38 -15.06
CA VAL A 11 -3.56 6.00 -15.09
C VAL A 11 -4.93 5.95 -14.41
N LYS A 12 -5.84 5.07 -14.85
CA LYS A 12 -7.14 4.92 -14.17
C LYS A 12 -6.98 4.20 -12.84
N MET A 13 -7.84 4.54 -11.88
CA MET A 13 -7.94 3.78 -10.62
C MET A 13 -8.23 2.29 -10.90
N PRO A 14 -7.61 1.33 -10.17
CA PRO A 14 -7.94 -0.08 -10.29
C PRO A 14 -9.43 -0.35 -10.07
N THR A 15 -9.94 -1.38 -10.73
CA THR A 15 -11.36 -1.70 -10.67
C THR A 15 -11.80 -2.09 -9.25
N SER A 16 -13.10 -1.95 -8.98
CA SER A 16 -13.67 -2.39 -7.70
C SER A 16 -13.39 -3.88 -7.41
N ASP A 17 -13.33 -4.74 -8.44
CA ASP A 17 -13.06 -6.17 -8.27
C ASP A 17 -11.62 -6.42 -7.82
N ILE A 18 -10.65 -5.69 -8.36
CA ILE A 18 -9.24 -5.73 -7.92
C ILE A 18 -9.12 -5.27 -6.46
N ILE A 19 -9.76 -4.14 -6.12
CA ILE A 19 -9.74 -3.59 -4.75
C ILE A 19 -10.39 -4.55 -3.76
N ASN A 20 -11.53 -5.14 -4.11
CA ASN A 20 -12.22 -6.14 -3.28
C ASN A 20 -11.37 -7.40 -3.09
N ALA A 21 -10.77 -7.93 -4.17
CA ALA A 21 -9.91 -9.10 -4.12
C ALA A 21 -8.67 -8.88 -3.25
N ALA A 22 -8.02 -7.72 -3.39
CA ALA A 22 -6.84 -7.37 -2.61
C ALA A 22 -7.16 -7.27 -1.11
N PHE A 23 -8.27 -6.64 -0.75
CA PHE A 23 -8.73 -6.57 0.65
C PHE A 23 -9.17 -7.93 1.19
N HIS A 24 -9.89 -8.74 0.40
CA HIS A 24 -10.32 -10.07 0.80
C HIS A 24 -9.13 -10.96 1.17
N ALA A 25 -8.08 -10.95 0.34
CA ALA A 25 -6.84 -11.68 0.60
C ALA A 25 -5.99 -11.07 1.75
N ASN A 26 -6.24 -9.81 2.12
CA ASN A 26 -5.44 -9.05 3.10
C ASN A 26 -6.35 -8.20 4.02
N PRO A 27 -7.12 -8.83 4.92
CA PRO A 27 -8.22 -8.16 5.63
C PRO A 27 -7.80 -7.39 6.89
N HIS A 28 -6.49 -7.34 7.22
CA HIS A 28 -5.99 -6.79 8.49
C HIS A 28 -5.72 -5.28 8.44
N GLY A 29 -6.24 -4.59 7.43
CA GLY A 29 -6.16 -3.14 7.28
C GLY A 29 -6.05 -2.70 5.84
N CYS A 30 -6.44 -1.46 5.55
CA CYS A 30 -6.29 -0.86 4.24
C CYS A 30 -6.04 0.65 4.35
N GLY A 31 -5.42 1.21 3.34
CA GLY A 31 -5.23 2.64 3.23
C GLY A 31 -4.71 3.06 1.87
N PHE A 32 -4.75 4.36 1.60
CA PHE A 32 -4.10 4.95 0.45
C PHE A 32 -3.67 6.37 0.72
N ILE A 33 -2.78 6.86 -0.14
CA ILE A 33 -2.42 8.26 -0.23
C ILE A 33 -2.38 8.71 -1.70
N SER A 34 -2.88 9.91 -1.95
CA SER A 34 -2.73 10.73 -3.16
C SER A 34 -2.41 12.17 -2.73
N PRO A 35 -1.98 13.08 -3.62
CA PRO A 35 -1.74 14.48 -3.28
C PRO A 35 -2.94 15.16 -2.61
N SER A 36 -4.16 14.90 -3.09
CA SER A 36 -5.39 15.52 -2.57
C SER A 36 -5.96 14.83 -1.34
N THR A 37 -5.81 13.49 -1.26
CA THR A 37 -6.62 12.67 -0.36
C THR A 37 -5.81 11.57 0.30
N PHE A 38 -6.05 11.39 1.60
CA PHE A 38 -5.49 10.32 2.42
C PHE A 38 -6.58 9.55 3.18
N TYR A 39 -6.44 8.24 3.26
CA TYR A 39 -7.24 7.42 4.17
C TYR A 39 -6.43 6.22 4.67
N LYS A 40 -6.60 5.86 5.94
CA LYS A 40 -6.26 4.52 6.45
C LYS A 40 -7.20 4.04 7.55
N GLY A 41 -7.48 2.74 7.58
CA GLY A 41 -8.37 2.11 8.54
C GLY A 41 -8.70 0.66 8.20
N MET A 42 -9.78 0.16 8.79
CA MET A 42 -10.20 -1.24 8.65
C MET A 42 -11.37 -1.44 7.67
N SER A 43 -11.93 -0.35 7.14
CA SER A 43 -13.18 -0.39 6.37
C SER A 43 -12.90 -0.25 4.88
N ILE A 44 -13.08 -1.33 4.12
CA ILE A 44 -13.04 -1.30 2.66
C ILE A 44 -14.11 -0.35 2.07
N LYS A 45 -15.28 -0.25 2.71
CA LYS A 45 -16.33 0.69 2.28
C LYS A 45 -15.85 2.13 2.36
N SER A 46 -15.18 2.49 3.45
CA SER A 46 -14.60 3.82 3.65
C SER A 46 -13.42 4.07 2.71
N LEU A 47 -12.57 3.07 2.49
CA LEU A 47 -11.49 3.12 1.49
C LEU A 47 -12.05 3.47 0.10
N LYS A 48 -13.01 2.68 -0.39
CA LYS A 48 -13.62 2.86 -1.73
C LYS A 48 -14.34 4.20 -1.86
N LYS A 49 -15.01 4.68 -0.79
CA LYS A 49 -15.64 6.01 -0.79
C LYS A 49 -14.61 7.13 -0.99
N ASN A 50 -13.46 7.03 -0.34
CA ASN A 50 -12.41 8.04 -0.45
C ASN A 50 -11.61 7.93 -1.75
N LEU A 51 -11.38 6.71 -2.28
CA LEU A 51 -10.72 6.52 -3.57
C LEU A 51 -11.46 7.18 -4.74
N LYS A 52 -12.79 7.31 -4.67
CA LYS A 52 -13.58 8.03 -5.69
C LYS A 52 -13.27 9.53 -5.80
N GLN A 53 -12.60 10.10 -4.80
CA GLN A 53 -12.23 11.52 -4.78
C GLN A 53 -10.87 11.76 -5.45
N VAL A 54 -10.10 10.70 -5.73
CA VAL A 54 -8.76 10.81 -6.32
C VAL A 54 -8.90 10.96 -7.83
N SER A 55 -8.35 12.05 -8.37
CA SER A 55 -8.29 12.28 -9.82
C SER A 55 -7.44 11.22 -10.53
N ASP A 56 -7.74 10.94 -11.80
CA ASP A 56 -6.89 10.09 -12.64
C ASP A 56 -5.50 10.72 -12.85
N ASP A 57 -5.39 12.06 -12.81
CA ASP A 57 -4.13 12.79 -12.97
C ASP A 57 -3.22 12.76 -11.73
N GLU A 58 -3.71 12.23 -10.61
CA GLU A 58 -2.94 12.15 -9.36
C GLU A 58 -2.28 10.78 -9.18
N PRO A 59 -1.00 10.68 -8.77
CA PRO A 59 -0.46 9.41 -8.33
C PRO A 59 -1.15 8.95 -7.04
N CYS A 60 -1.32 7.64 -6.88
CA CYS A 60 -1.93 7.05 -5.69
C CYS A 60 -1.20 5.76 -5.28
N ILE A 61 -0.91 5.63 -3.98
CA ILE A 61 -0.39 4.40 -3.39
C ILE A 61 -1.48 3.82 -2.51
N ILE A 62 -1.92 2.60 -2.82
CA ILE A 62 -2.93 1.85 -2.08
C ILE A 62 -2.24 0.66 -1.40
N HIS A 63 -2.62 0.38 -0.16
CA HIS A 63 -2.09 -0.74 0.60
C HIS A 63 -3.19 -1.56 1.25
N PHE A 64 -3.02 -2.87 1.22
CA PHE A 64 -3.83 -3.85 1.95
C PHE A 64 -2.92 -4.69 2.83
N ARG A 65 -3.21 -4.70 4.13
CA ARG A 65 -2.37 -5.29 5.16
C ARG A 65 -2.80 -6.72 5.45
N LEU A 66 -1.84 -7.63 5.45
CA LEU A 66 -1.94 -8.92 6.11
C LEU A 66 -0.93 -8.93 7.26
N ALA A 67 -1.43 -8.70 8.49
CA ALA A 67 -0.60 -8.56 9.67
C ALA A 67 0.36 -9.74 9.88
N THR A 68 1.65 -9.43 10.04
CA THR A 68 2.73 -10.34 10.44
C THR A 68 3.36 -9.87 11.75
N HIS A 69 3.68 -8.58 11.82
CA HIS A 69 4.13 -7.87 13.02
C HIS A 69 3.16 -6.74 13.39
N GLY A 70 3.07 -6.45 14.69
CA GLY A 70 2.20 -5.42 15.28
C GLY A 70 0.73 -5.82 15.30
N SER A 71 0.00 -5.31 16.29
CA SER A 71 -1.44 -5.60 16.46
C SER A 71 -2.29 -5.20 15.24
N ILE A 72 -3.47 -5.81 15.10
CA ILE A 72 -4.46 -5.44 14.08
C ILE A 72 -5.21 -4.19 14.55
N LYS A 73 -4.72 -3.02 14.12
CA LYS A 73 -5.31 -1.72 14.44
C LYS A 73 -5.04 -0.69 13.36
N ARG A 74 -5.84 0.37 13.33
CA ARG A 74 -5.70 1.49 12.38
C ARG A 74 -4.29 2.10 12.38
N ALA A 75 -3.67 2.23 13.55
CA ALA A 75 -2.33 2.82 13.66
C ALA A 75 -1.30 2.06 12.82
N ASN A 76 -1.39 0.72 12.81
CA ASN A 76 -0.47 -0.19 12.10
C ASN A 76 -0.85 -0.42 10.63
N CYS A 77 -1.86 0.29 10.12
CA CYS A 77 -2.17 0.27 8.69
C CYS A 77 -1.23 1.23 7.95
N HIS A 78 -0.74 0.80 6.79
CA HIS A 78 -0.08 1.66 5.83
C HIS A 78 -1.13 2.50 5.04
N PRO A 79 -0.73 3.60 4.40
CA PRO A 79 0.59 4.23 4.46
C PRO A 79 0.95 4.82 5.84
N PHE A 80 2.23 4.77 6.18
CA PHE A 80 2.82 5.56 7.28
C PHE A 80 3.29 6.91 6.76
N ASN A 81 3.47 7.88 7.65
CA ASN A 81 3.98 9.20 7.30
C ASN A 81 4.81 9.84 8.41
N ARG A 82 5.70 10.72 7.99
CA ARG A 82 6.42 11.70 8.81
C ARG A 82 6.69 12.91 7.93
N GLY A 83 6.46 14.11 8.46
CA GLY A 83 6.42 15.32 7.64
C GLY A 83 5.46 15.19 6.46
N ASN A 84 5.93 15.53 5.25
CA ASN A 84 5.18 15.43 4.00
C ASN A 84 5.49 14.17 3.18
N VAL A 85 6.15 13.16 3.77
CA VAL A 85 6.52 11.92 3.09
C VAL A 85 5.66 10.76 3.57
N TRP A 86 5.11 10.03 2.61
CA TRP A 86 4.30 8.84 2.84
C TRP A 86 5.04 7.59 2.39
N PHE A 87 4.75 6.47 3.07
CA PHE A 87 5.48 5.22 2.90
C PHE A 87 4.56 4.00 3.02
N ALA A 88 4.65 3.10 2.03
CA ALA A 88 4.01 1.78 2.04
C ALA A 88 5.05 0.67 1.85
N HIS A 89 4.84 -0.46 2.53
CA HIS A 89 5.74 -1.61 2.51
C HIS A 89 5.01 -2.92 2.26
N ASN A 90 5.65 -3.79 1.49
CA ASN A 90 5.31 -5.19 1.40
C ASN A 90 6.56 -6.07 1.56
N GLY A 91 6.54 -6.95 2.55
CA GLY A 91 7.62 -7.87 2.87
C GLY A 91 7.77 -8.02 4.38
N ILE A 92 8.95 -8.44 4.81
CA ILE A 92 9.37 -8.45 6.22
C ILE A 92 10.78 -7.87 6.22
N LEU A 93 11.03 -6.94 7.14
CA LEU A 93 12.35 -6.34 7.34
C LEU A 93 13.03 -7.00 8.53
N ASP A 94 14.34 -7.21 8.42
CA ASP A 94 15.16 -7.66 9.55
C ASP A 94 15.49 -6.48 10.47
N ILE A 95 14.44 -5.92 11.08
CA ILE A 95 14.51 -4.81 12.02
C ILE A 95 13.63 -5.16 13.21
N ARG A 96 14.20 -5.04 14.42
CA ARG A 96 13.44 -5.21 15.65
C ARG A 96 12.40 -4.08 15.78
N PRO A 97 11.09 -4.40 15.84
CA PRO A 97 10.07 -3.36 15.99
C PRO A 97 10.17 -2.65 17.33
N GLU A 98 9.88 -1.35 17.34
CA GLU A 98 9.77 -0.57 18.58
C GLU A 98 8.34 -0.64 19.15
N ARG A 99 8.20 -1.18 20.36
CA ARG A 99 6.90 -1.32 21.04
C ARG A 99 5.91 -2.10 20.15
N ASP A 100 4.77 -1.49 19.79
CA ASP A 100 3.72 -2.09 18.93
C ASP A 100 3.73 -1.51 17.51
N MET A 101 4.82 -0.83 17.12
CA MET A 101 5.06 -0.44 15.73
C MET A 101 5.33 -1.68 14.89
N THR A 102 5.14 -1.55 13.58
CA THR A 102 5.62 -2.57 12.64
C THR A 102 7.13 -2.43 12.41
N ASP A 103 7.77 -3.49 11.92
CA ASP A 103 9.14 -3.47 11.39
C ASP A 103 9.33 -2.32 10.38
N SER A 104 8.38 -2.17 9.46
CA SER A 104 8.40 -1.14 8.42
C SER A 104 8.18 0.28 8.94
N GLU A 105 7.32 0.47 9.95
CA GLU A 105 7.17 1.77 10.59
C GLU A 105 8.47 2.16 11.31
N THR A 106 9.07 1.22 12.04
CA THR A 106 10.35 1.42 12.73
C THR A 106 11.45 1.79 11.74
N ALA A 107 11.57 1.06 10.63
CA ALA A 107 12.52 1.35 9.55
C ALA A 107 12.33 2.75 8.97
N PHE A 108 11.07 3.12 8.70
CA PHE A 108 10.76 4.42 8.12
C PHE A 108 11.08 5.57 9.08
N GLN A 109 10.64 5.47 10.34
CA GLN A 109 10.81 6.53 11.33
C GLN A 109 12.27 6.74 11.74
N ASN A 110 13.04 5.65 11.87
CA ASN A 110 14.36 5.70 12.53
C ASN A 110 15.54 5.60 11.58
N ILE A 111 15.34 5.13 10.34
CA ILE A 111 16.43 4.94 9.37
C ILE A 111 16.21 5.78 8.11
N ILE A 112 15.05 5.62 7.47
CA ILE A 112 14.81 6.19 6.14
C ILE A 112 14.47 7.69 6.23
N TYR A 113 13.49 8.07 7.04
CA TYR A 113 13.08 9.47 7.14
C TYR A 113 14.18 10.41 7.64
N PRO A 114 15.04 10.05 8.63
CA PRO A 114 16.17 10.89 9.02
C PRO A 114 17.13 11.20 7.86
N ALA A 115 17.32 10.27 6.92
CA ALA A 115 18.10 10.53 5.72
C ALA A 115 17.38 11.51 4.77
N ILE A 116 16.06 11.38 4.63
CA ILE A 116 15.24 12.30 3.83
C ILE A 116 15.24 13.71 4.44
N GLU A 117 15.09 13.83 5.75
CA GLU A 117 15.09 15.10 6.47
C GLU A 117 16.42 15.85 6.31
N ARG A 118 17.55 15.12 6.39
CA ARG A 118 18.89 15.72 6.27
C ARG A 118 19.31 16.01 4.83
N TYR A 119 18.97 15.15 3.87
CA TYR A 119 19.52 15.21 2.51
C TYR A 119 18.49 15.44 1.41
N GLY A 120 17.20 15.44 1.74
CA GLY A 120 16.10 15.63 0.80
C GLY A 120 15.54 14.32 0.22
N TYR A 121 14.27 14.39 -0.19
CA TYR A 121 13.57 13.29 -0.82
C TYR A 121 14.09 13.03 -2.23
N GLY A 122 14.42 11.76 -2.52
CA GLY A 122 15.03 11.32 -3.76
C GLY A 122 16.55 11.49 -3.82
N SER A 123 17.19 11.89 -2.71
CA SER A 123 18.65 11.98 -2.61
C SER A 123 19.32 10.59 -2.65
N ARG A 124 20.62 10.57 -3.00
CA ARG A 124 21.44 9.35 -2.92
C ARG A 124 21.46 8.76 -1.51
N GLN A 125 21.40 9.61 -0.48
CA GLN A 125 21.39 9.20 0.91
C GLN A 125 20.08 8.54 1.32
N MET A 126 18.93 8.98 0.79
CA MET A 126 17.68 8.24 0.90
C MET A 126 17.81 6.86 0.26
N ASP A 127 18.37 6.77 -0.96
CA ASP A 127 18.56 5.49 -1.65
C ASP A 127 19.47 4.55 -0.85
N MET A 128 20.57 5.06 -0.29
CA MET A 128 21.45 4.29 0.59
C MET A 128 20.73 3.82 1.87
N ALA A 129 19.90 4.67 2.49
CA ALA A 129 19.13 4.30 3.68
C ALA A 129 18.10 3.20 3.38
N VAL A 130 17.42 3.28 2.23
CA VAL A 130 16.50 2.24 1.76
C VAL A 130 17.24 0.93 1.49
N ASN A 131 18.36 0.98 0.75
CA ASN A 131 19.13 -0.22 0.37
C ASN A 131 19.70 -0.98 1.57
N LYS A 132 19.95 -0.29 2.70
CA LYS A 132 20.39 -0.93 3.94
C LYS A 132 19.35 -1.85 4.56
N VAL A 133 18.06 -1.63 4.29
CA VAL A 133 16.97 -2.28 5.05
C VAL A 133 16.00 -3.06 4.16
N ILE A 134 15.89 -2.74 2.87
CA ILE A 134 14.80 -3.24 2.02
C ILE A 134 14.85 -4.76 1.79
N GLY A 135 16.04 -5.35 1.64
CA GLY A 135 16.18 -6.76 1.23
C GLY A 135 15.36 -7.06 -0.04
N PHE A 136 14.51 -8.08 0.01
CA PHE A 136 13.60 -8.46 -1.08
C PHE A 136 12.21 -7.79 -1.01
N SER A 137 12.01 -6.90 -0.03
CA SER A 137 10.76 -6.18 0.16
C SER A 137 10.50 -5.19 -0.98
N LYS A 138 9.26 -4.69 -1.05
CA LYS A 138 8.87 -3.61 -1.95
C LYS A 138 8.46 -2.40 -1.13
N PHE A 139 8.95 -1.24 -1.53
CA PHE A 139 8.62 0.05 -0.92
C PHE A 139 8.02 0.99 -1.96
N ALA A 140 7.01 1.76 -1.56
CA ALA A 140 6.48 2.87 -2.34
C ALA A 140 6.42 4.12 -1.47
N PHE A 141 6.93 5.22 -2.01
CA PHE A 141 6.96 6.52 -1.36
C PHE A 141 6.26 7.58 -2.19
N LEU A 142 5.65 8.55 -1.51
CA LEU A 142 5.05 9.72 -2.14
C LEU A 142 5.37 10.97 -1.31
N GLN A 143 5.86 12.03 -1.99
CA GLN A 143 6.01 13.37 -1.44
C GLN A 143 5.41 14.38 -2.44
N GLY A 144 4.27 14.97 -2.13
CA GLY A 144 3.48 15.69 -3.13
C GLY A 144 3.02 14.73 -4.24
N ASP A 145 3.41 14.99 -5.48
CA ASP A 145 3.21 14.14 -6.65
C ASP A 145 4.44 13.26 -6.99
N ARG A 146 5.55 13.39 -6.25
CA ARG A 146 6.81 12.71 -6.52
C ARG A 146 6.77 11.26 -6.01
N LEU A 147 6.29 10.36 -6.87
CA LEU A 147 6.26 8.93 -6.64
C LEU A 147 7.66 8.30 -6.78
N LYS A 148 8.07 7.45 -5.83
CA LYS A 148 9.30 6.64 -5.93
C LYS A 148 9.06 5.23 -5.41
N MET A 149 9.44 4.23 -6.19
CA MET A 149 9.29 2.81 -5.86
C MET A 149 10.65 2.13 -5.74
N TYR A 150 10.76 1.13 -4.86
CA TYR A 150 11.94 0.28 -4.72
C TYR A 150 11.54 -1.20 -4.64
N GLY A 151 12.40 -2.05 -5.19
CA GLY A 151 12.13 -3.46 -5.40
C GLY A 151 11.29 -3.74 -6.64
N ASP A 152 11.13 -5.01 -6.99
CA ASP A 152 10.47 -5.41 -8.23
C ASP A 152 8.94 -5.35 -8.09
N PHE A 153 8.34 -4.34 -8.72
CA PHE A 153 6.90 -4.23 -8.92
C PHE A 153 6.50 -4.78 -10.28
N ILE A 154 5.30 -5.35 -10.35
CA ILE A 154 4.75 -5.95 -11.56
C ILE A 154 3.77 -4.96 -12.18
N LYS A 155 4.08 -4.46 -13.37
CA LYS A 155 3.12 -3.64 -14.14
C LYS A 155 2.03 -4.55 -14.72
N GLN A 156 0.78 -4.11 -14.71
CA GLN A 156 -0.34 -4.81 -15.34
C GLN A 156 -0.97 -3.96 -16.45
N ASP A 157 -1.88 -4.57 -17.21
CA ASP A 157 -2.51 -3.96 -18.39
C ASP A 157 -3.40 -2.74 -18.04
N ASP A 158 -3.82 -2.62 -16.78
CA ASP A 158 -4.50 -1.43 -16.26
C ASP A 158 -3.57 -0.23 -16.04
N GLY A 159 -2.27 -0.38 -16.29
CA GLY A 159 -1.24 0.64 -16.12
C GLY A 159 -0.73 0.79 -14.69
N CYS A 160 -1.30 0.06 -13.72
CA CYS A 160 -0.87 0.09 -12.33
C CYS A 160 0.30 -0.89 -12.09
N TYR A 161 1.02 -0.64 -10.98
CA TYR A 161 2.12 -1.47 -10.50
C TYR A 161 1.72 -2.17 -9.21
N TYR A 162 2.03 -3.46 -9.12
CA TYR A 162 1.61 -4.33 -8.02
C TYR A 162 2.82 -4.94 -7.33
N SER A 163 2.87 -4.91 -6.00
CA SER A 163 3.99 -5.50 -5.26
C SER A 163 3.97 -7.03 -5.25
N ASN A 164 2.82 -7.65 -5.58
CA ASN A 164 2.64 -9.06 -5.92
C ASN A 164 1.22 -9.27 -6.48
N LEU A 165 0.98 -10.42 -7.10
CA LEU A 165 -0.30 -10.79 -7.71
C LEU A 165 -1.04 -11.91 -6.96
N ARG A 166 -0.68 -12.22 -5.70
CA ARG A 166 -1.24 -13.37 -4.96
C ARG A 166 -2.75 -13.27 -4.71
N PHE A 167 -3.31 -12.06 -4.80
CA PHE A 167 -4.74 -11.81 -4.61
C PHE A 167 -5.56 -11.98 -5.90
N MET A 168 -4.91 -12.16 -7.07
CA MET A 168 -5.59 -12.22 -8.37
C MET A 168 -6.62 -13.36 -8.46
N SER A 169 -6.39 -14.48 -7.77
CA SER A 169 -7.34 -15.61 -7.71
C SER A 169 -8.70 -15.26 -7.08
N TYR A 170 -8.80 -14.13 -6.37
CA TYR A 170 -10.04 -13.67 -5.74
C TYR A 170 -10.78 -12.63 -6.59
N VAL A 171 -10.25 -12.23 -7.75
CA VAL A 171 -10.92 -11.29 -8.66
C VAL A 171 -12.20 -11.94 -9.19
N GLY A 172 -13.32 -11.22 -9.10
CA GLY A 172 -14.64 -11.75 -9.49
C GLY A 172 -15.27 -12.73 -8.48
N TRP A 173 -14.61 -13.04 -7.36
CA TRP A 173 -15.09 -13.97 -6.34
C TRP A 173 -16.49 -13.60 -5.82
N GLU A 174 -16.74 -12.33 -5.46
CA GLU A 174 -18.05 -11.89 -4.97
C GLU A 174 -19.19 -12.09 -5.98
N ARG A 175 -18.90 -11.95 -7.29
CA ARG A 175 -19.89 -12.15 -8.37
C ARG A 175 -20.24 -13.64 -8.50
N ASN A 176 -19.22 -14.51 -8.45
CA ASN A 176 -19.40 -15.96 -8.53
C ASN A 176 -20.18 -16.51 -7.33
N TYR A 177 -19.91 -16.00 -6.12
CA TYR A 177 -20.62 -16.39 -4.90
C TYR A 177 -22.09 -15.97 -4.93
N ARG A 178 -22.39 -14.73 -5.33
CA ARG A 178 -23.79 -14.26 -5.44
C ARG A 178 -24.57 -15.00 -6.53
N CYS A 179 -23.92 -15.34 -7.64
CA CYS A 179 -24.54 -16.11 -8.70
C CYS A 179 -24.87 -17.55 -8.23
N HIS A 180 -23.96 -18.17 -7.45
CA HIS A 180 -24.22 -19.47 -6.81
C HIS A 180 -25.28 -19.40 -5.71
N SER A 181 -25.29 -18.36 -4.86
CA SER A 181 -26.30 -18.24 -3.80
C SER A 181 -27.70 -17.99 -4.36
N LEU A 182 -27.81 -17.21 -5.44
CA LEU A 182 -29.08 -17.02 -6.16
C LEU A 182 -29.53 -18.29 -6.90
N ALA A 183 -28.59 -19.11 -7.39
CA ALA A 183 -28.89 -20.41 -8.00
C ALA A 183 -29.29 -21.49 -6.98
N LEU A 184 -28.89 -21.33 -5.71
CA LEU A 184 -29.14 -22.29 -4.62
C LEU A 184 -30.29 -21.90 -3.67
N GLY A 185 -30.98 -20.78 -3.91
CA GLY A 185 -32.27 -20.47 -3.27
C GLY A 185 -32.26 -20.51 -1.74
N TYR A 186 -31.51 -19.61 -1.11
CA TYR A 186 -31.76 -19.14 0.26
C TYR A 186 -32.12 -17.65 0.23
#